data_AF-A0A2M7JRE8-F1
#
_entry.id   AF-A0A2M7JRE8-F1
#
_cell.length_a   1.000
_cell.length_b   1.000
_cell.length_c   1.000
_cell.angle_alpha   90.00
_cell.angle_beta   90.00
_cell.angle_gamma   90.00
#
_symmetry.space_group_name_H-M   'P 1'
#
loop_
_entity.id
_entity.type
_entity.pdbx_description
1 polymer ?
#
loop_
_entity_poly.entity_id
_entity_poly.type
_entity_poly.pdbx_seq_one_letter_code
_entity_poly.pdbx_strand_id
1 'polypeptide(L)'
;MLNQKKNTCKAIRYVDLFCGIGGFRIAAEQAAGELGIPVMCVFSSDIDESCQRAYEENFREKPAGDITAINAKDIPDHDILLAGFPCQPFSIIGHRKGFEDTRGTLFFDIARILEAKKPKAFLLENVKLLAGHSNGKTQICL
;
A
#
# COMPACT_ATOMS: atom_id res chain seq x y z
N MET A 1 11.04 41.00 -20.15
CA MET A 1 11.29 39.54 -20.04
C MET A 1 10.63 39.06 -18.75
N LEU A 2 9.50 38.35 -18.86
CA LEU A 2 8.78 37.81 -17.70
C LEU A 2 9.51 36.56 -17.20
N ASN A 3 10.05 36.64 -16.00
CA ASN A 3 10.75 35.56 -15.34
C ASN A 3 9.72 34.54 -14.83
N GLN A 4 9.41 33.52 -15.64
CA GLN A 4 8.62 32.39 -15.17
C GLN A 4 9.46 31.56 -14.20
N LYS A 5 9.23 31.72 -12.89
CA LYS A 5 9.60 30.71 -11.90
C LYS A 5 8.87 29.43 -12.29
N LYS A 6 9.57 28.46 -12.89
CA LYS A 6 9.09 27.09 -13.03
C LYS A 6 8.85 26.57 -11.62
N ASN A 7 7.60 26.57 -11.18
CA ASN A 7 7.17 25.75 -10.05
C ASN A 7 7.36 24.30 -10.48
N THR A 8 8.51 23.72 -10.18
CA THR A 8 8.72 22.29 -10.34
C THR A 8 7.84 21.60 -9.30
N CYS A 9 6.64 21.18 -9.71
CA CYS A 9 5.78 20.37 -8.86
C CYS A 9 6.54 19.07 -8.57
N LYS A 10 6.96 18.87 -7.32
CA LYS A 10 7.70 17.67 -6.92
C LYS A 10 6.77 16.47 -7.11
N ALA A 11 7.28 15.38 -7.70
CA ALA A 11 6.49 14.16 -7.87
C ALA A 11 5.99 13.64 -6.51
N ILE A 12 4.70 13.29 -6.45
CA ILE A 12 4.12 12.59 -5.31
C ILE A 12 4.69 11.17 -5.30
N ARG A 13 5.34 10.81 -4.20
CA ARG A 13 5.98 9.50 -4.04
C ARG A 13 4.99 8.55 -3.40
N TYR A 14 4.81 7.37 -3.96
CA TYR A 14 3.93 6.36 -3.36
C TYR A 14 4.62 5.00 -3.25
N VAL A 15 4.13 4.19 -2.32
CA VAL A 15 4.50 2.78 -2.19
C VAL A 15 3.31 1.89 -2.47
N ASP A 16 3.56 0.73 -3.06
CA ASP A 16 2.56 -0.24 -3.50
C ASP A 16 2.80 -1.57 -2.77
N LEU A 17 2.14 -1.76 -1.62
CA LEU A 17 2.24 -2.97 -0.82
C LEU A 17 1.19 -3.99 -1.28
N PHE A 18 1.56 -5.27 -1.30
CA PHE A 18 0.71 -6.33 -1.87
C PHE A 18 0.34 -5.97 -3.32
N CYS A 19 1.35 -5.57 -4.10
CA CYS A 19 1.13 -4.91 -5.39
C CYS A 19 0.52 -5.82 -6.45
N GLY A 20 0.57 -7.14 -6.26
CA GLY A 20 0.17 -8.13 -7.26
C GLY A 20 0.86 -7.84 -8.58
N ILE A 21 0.06 -7.72 -9.65
CA ILE A 21 0.54 -7.36 -10.99
C ILE A 21 0.61 -5.85 -11.26
N GLY A 22 0.40 -5.00 -10.23
CA GLY A 22 0.52 -3.54 -10.31
C GLY A 22 -0.77 -2.78 -10.61
N GLY A 23 -1.92 -3.30 -10.17
CA GLY A 23 -3.21 -2.61 -10.35
C GLY A 23 -3.26 -1.22 -9.73
N PHE A 24 -2.75 -1.07 -8.50
CA PHE A 24 -2.66 0.22 -7.81
C PHE A 24 -1.71 1.19 -8.51
N ARG A 25 -0.54 0.71 -8.94
CA ARG A 25 0.40 1.50 -9.74
C ARG A 25 -0.24 2.09 -10.99
N ILE A 26 -0.90 1.26 -11.80
CA ILE A 26 -1.58 1.72 -13.02
C ILE A 26 -2.65 2.77 -12.69
N ALA A 27 -3.49 2.49 -11.68
CA ALA A 27 -4.54 3.42 -11.27
C ALA A 27 -3.97 4.78 -10.79
N ALA A 28 -2.90 4.74 -9.99
CA ALA A 28 -2.22 5.94 -9.49
C ALA A 28 -1.59 6.76 -10.63
N GLU A 29 -0.88 6.11 -11.55
CA GLU A 29 -0.25 6.76 -12.70
C GLU A 29 -1.29 7.35 -13.67
N GLN A 30 -2.39 6.64 -13.93
CA GLN A 30 -3.48 7.13 -14.78
C GLN A 30 -4.21 8.32 -14.16
N ALA A 31 -4.66 8.21 -12.91
CA ALA A 31 -5.38 9.29 -12.22
C ALA A 31 -4.51 10.54 -12.08
N ALA A 32 -3.22 10.36 -11.76
CA ALA A 32 -2.29 11.48 -11.68
C ALA A 32 -2.01 12.10 -13.06
N GLY A 33 -1.92 11.29 -14.12
CA GLY A 33 -1.81 11.74 -15.50
C GLY A 33 -2.99 12.61 -15.95
N GLU A 34 -4.23 12.21 -15.62
CA GLU A 34 -5.44 13.00 -15.88
C GLU A 34 -5.44 14.35 -15.17
N LEU A 35 -4.85 14.41 -13.98
CA LEU A 35 -4.72 15.62 -13.18
C LEU A 35 -3.46 16.45 -13.51
N GLY A 36 -2.58 15.96 -14.39
CA GLY A 36 -1.29 16.59 -14.68
C GLY A 36 -0.34 16.63 -13.48
N ILE A 37 -0.51 15.71 -12.53
CA ILE A 37 0.29 15.61 -11.31
C ILE A 37 1.37 14.55 -11.52
N PRO A 38 2.67 14.87 -11.36
CA PRO A 38 3.71 13.85 -11.41
C PRO A 38 3.62 12.92 -10.20
N VAL A 39 3.65 11.61 -10.43
CA VAL A 39 3.74 10.56 -9.41
C VAL A 39 4.93 9.65 -9.67
N MET A 40 5.43 9.00 -8.61
CA MET A 40 6.52 8.04 -8.69
C MET A 40 6.31 6.90 -7.70
N CYS A 41 6.30 5.66 -8.21
CA CYS A 41 6.42 4.48 -7.35
C CYS A 41 7.86 4.44 -6.80
N VAL A 42 8.01 4.36 -5.49
CA VAL A 42 9.34 4.34 -4.85
C VAL A 42 9.63 3.02 -4.13
N PHE A 43 8.62 2.18 -4.00
CA PHE A 43 8.73 0.84 -3.41
C PHE A 43 7.50 0.02 -3.76
N SER A 44 7.71 -1.24 -4.11
CA SER A 44 6.65 -2.24 -4.26
C SER A 44 7.02 -3.53 -3.55
N SER A 45 6.02 -4.27 -3.06
CA SER A 45 6.23 -5.54 -2.37
C SER A 45 5.08 -6.49 -2.67
N ASP A 46 5.43 -7.72 -3.03
CA ASP A 46 4.50 -8.84 -3.15
C ASP A 46 5.27 -10.14 -2.91
N ILE A 47 4.67 -11.09 -2.20
CA ILE A 47 5.30 -12.38 -1.86
C ILE A 47 5.20 -13.39 -3.02
N ASP A 48 4.22 -13.24 -3.91
CA ASP A 48 4.00 -14.17 -5.02
C ASP A 48 5.01 -13.93 -6.16
N GLU A 49 5.84 -14.93 -6.44
CA GLU A 49 6.88 -14.85 -7.47
C GLU A 49 6.32 -14.68 -8.89
N SER A 50 5.11 -15.16 -9.15
CA SER A 50 4.45 -14.99 -10.45
C SER A 50 4.00 -13.54 -10.62
N CYS A 51 3.44 -12.95 -9.57
CA CYS A 51 3.12 -11.53 -9.53
C CYS A 51 4.37 -10.67 -9.67
N GLN A 52 5.46 -10.98 -8.95
CA GLN A 52 6.74 -10.28 -9.09
C GLN A 52 7.26 -10.29 -10.53
N ARG A 53 7.20 -11.45 -11.20
CA ARG A 53 7.64 -11.58 -12.60
C ARG A 53 6.80 -10.73 -13.54
N ALA A 54 5.48 -10.81 -13.42
CA ALA A 54 4.59 -9.98 -14.22
C ALA A 54 4.82 -8.49 -13.96
N TYR A 55 5.01 -8.09 -12.70
CA TYR A 55 5.30 -6.70 -12.32
C TYR A 55 6.64 -6.23 -12.94
N GLU A 56 7.69 -7.05 -12.85
CA GLU A 56 9.01 -6.74 -13.42
C GLU A 56 8.97 -6.64 -14.94
N GLU A 57 8.21 -7.50 -15.62
CA GLU A 57 8.01 -7.42 -17.08
C GLU A 57 7.30 -6.11 -17.51
N ASN A 58 6.33 -5.65 -16.73
CA ASN A 58 5.56 -4.44 -17.05
C ASN A 58 6.28 -3.14 -16.67
N PHE A 59 6.95 -3.11 -15.52
CA PHE A 59 7.50 -1.88 -14.93
C PHE A 59 9.03 -1.83 -14.87
N ARG A 60 9.72 -2.92 -15.21
CA ARG A 60 11.19 -3.09 -15.09
C ARG A 60 11.71 -2.87 -13.66
N GLU A 61 10.84 -3.11 -12.70
CA GLU A 61 11.10 -2.99 -11.27
C GLU A 61 10.66 -4.28 -10.60
N LYS A 62 11.54 -4.90 -9.81
CA LYS A 62 11.22 -6.12 -9.09
C LYS A 62 10.66 -5.79 -7.71
N PRO A 63 9.45 -6.25 -7.33
CA PRO A 63 8.94 -6.05 -5.98
C PRO A 63 9.84 -6.72 -4.92
N ALA A 64 9.86 -6.13 -3.72
CA ALA A 64 10.81 -6.48 -2.67
C ALA A 64 10.54 -7.82 -1.96
N GLY A 65 9.47 -8.55 -2.31
CA GLY A 65 9.13 -9.82 -1.68
C GLY A 65 8.24 -9.67 -0.45
N ASP A 66 8.42 -10.56 0.52
CA ASP A 66 7.65 -10.65 1.76
C ASP A 66 7.81 -9.40 2.65
N ILE A 67 6.73 -8.64 2.81
CA ILE A 67 6.71 -7.40 3.60
C ILE A 67 6.96 -7.62 5.10
N THR A 68 6.69 -8.82 5.61
CA THR A 68 6.88 -9.16 7.04
C THR A 68 8.36 -9.25 7.40
N ALA A 69 9.21 -9.58 6.43
CA ALA A 69 10.66 -9.64 6.58
C ALA A 69 11.35 -8.28 6.37
N ILE A 70 10.64 -7.26 5.88
CA ILE A 70 11.20 -5.96 5.53
C ILE A 70 11.05 -4.99 6.70
N ASN A 71 12.18 -4.43 7.14
CA ASN A 71 12.17 -3.41 8.18
C ASN A 71 11.50 -2.13 7.64
N ALA A 72 10.57 -1.57 8.42
CA ALA A 72 9.84 -0.38 8.01
C ALA A 72 10.76 0.82 7.73
N LYS A 73 11.93 0.88 8.38
CA LYS A 73 12.92 1.94 8.15
C LYS A 73 13.56 1.88 6.76
N ASP A 74 13.66 0.69 6.17
CA ASP A 74 14.31 0.46 4.87
C ASP A 74 13.40 0.85 3.70
N ILE A 75 12.10 0.94 3.94
CA ILE A 75 11.14 1.45 2.96
C ILE A 75 11.44 2.95 2.74
N PRO A 76 11.55 3.45 1.50
CA PRO A 76 11.76 4.87 1.25
C PRO A 76 10.63 5.74 1.79
N ASP A 77 10.97 6.98 2.16
CA ASP A 77 9.96 7.97 2.53
C ASP A 77 9.06 8.29 1.33
N HIS A 78 7.76 8.36 1.61
CA HIS A 78 6.69 8.45 0.63
C HIS A 78 5.53 9.31 1.15
N ASP A 79 4.75 9.84 0.20
CA ASP A 79 3.58 10.66 0.47
C ASP A 79 2.31 9.81 0.61
N ILE A 80 2.21 8.70 -0.14
CA ILE A 80 1.03 7.84 -0.20
C ILE A 80 1.42 6.37 -0.01
N LEU A 81 0.67 5.64 0.81
CA LEU A 81 0.78 4.18 0.93
C LEU A 81 -0.45 3.51 0.31
N LEU A 82 -0.26 2.65 -0.68
CA LEU A 82 -1.32 1.83 -1.27
C LEU A 82 -1.13 0.39 -0.80
N ALA A 83 -2.21 -0.27 -0.38
CA ALA A 83 -2.14 -1.67 0.05
C ALA A 83 -3.42 -2.46 -0.28
N GLY A 84 -3.29 -3.46 -1.14
CA GLY A 84 -4.34 -4.44 -1.45
C GLY A 84 -4.15 -5.73 -0.65
N PHE A 85 -4.31 -5.64 0.67
CA PHE A 85 -3.94 -6.75 1.55
C PHE A 85 -5.02 -7.85 1.57
N PRO A 86 -4.64 -9.14 1.67
CA PRO A 86 -5.59 -10.24 1.51
C PRO A 86 -6.69 -10.22 2.58
N CYS A 87 -7.95 -10.41 2.15
CA CYS A 87 -9.09 -10.57 3.05
C CYS A 87 -9.12 -11.97 3.67
N GLN A 88 -8.87 -12.08 4.97
CA GLN A 88 -9.15 -13.30 5.72
C GLN A 88 -9.76 -12.98 7.08
N PRO A 89 -10.51 -13.94 7.67
CA PRO A 89 -11.62 -13.61 8.53
C PRO A 89 -11.12 -12.97 9.82
N PHE A 90 -11.40 -11.67 9.95
CA PHE A 90 -11.33 -10.90 11.20
C PHE A 90 -12.26 -11.46 12.31
N SER A 91 -12.87 -12.64 12.13
CA SER A 91 -13.78 -13.30 13.08
C SER A 91 -13.08 -13.82 14.34
N ILE A 92 -11.74 -13.87 14.36
CA ILE A 92 -10.97 -14.40 15.49
C ILE A 92 -10.56 -13.31 16.50
N ILE A 93 -10.66 -12.02 16.15
CA ILE A 93 -10.29 -10.93 17.07
C ILE A 93 -11.36 -10.70 18.16
N GLY A 94 -12.61 -11.12 17.93
CA GLY A 94 -13.69 -11.01 18.92
C GLY A 94 -13.62 -12.03 20.06
N HIS A 95 -12.86 -13.12 19.88
CA HIS A 95 -12.91 -14.28 20.78
C HIS A 95 -11.58 -14.60 21.47
N ARG A 96 -10.72 -13.63 21.82
CA ARG A 96 -9.60 -13.78 22.80
C ARG A 96 -8.75 -15.08 22.65
N LYS A 97 -8.69 -15.66 21.45
CA LYS A 97 -7.99 -16.91 21.13
C LYS A 97 -7.62 -16.89 19.67
N GLY A 98 -6.36 -16.59 19.37
CA GLY A 98 -5.77 -16.87 18.07
C GLY A 98 -5.04 -15.70 17.43
N PHE A 99 -4.05 -15.14 18.12
CA PHE A 99 -2.94 -14.39 17.52
C PHE A 99 -2.00 -15.28 16.66
N GLU A 100 -2.47 -16.45 16.22
CA GLU A 100 -1.69 -17.51 15.55
C GLU A 100 -1.98 -17.62 14.05
N ASP A 101 -2.94 -16.86 13.50
CA ASP A 101 -3.15 -16.80 12.05
C ASP A 101 -2.24 -15.72 11.45
N THR A 102 -1.18 -16.14 10.77
CA THR A 102 -0.13 -15.33 10.10
C THR A 102 -0.65 -14.37 9.03
N ARG A 103 -1.97 -14.29 8.85
CA ARG A 103 -2.65 -13.51 7.81
C ARG A 103 -3.45 -12.35 8.41
N GLY A 104 -3.83 -12.44 9.69
CA GLY A 104 -4.27 -11.29 10.49
C GLY A 104 -3.10 -10.37 10.91
N THR A 105 -1.85 -10.80 10.73
CA THR A 105 -0.64 -10.03 11.02
C THR A 105 -0.32 -8.99 9.94
N LEU A 106 -0.77 -9.19 8.70
CA LEU A 106 -0.43 -8.31 7.58
C LEU A 106 -0.96 -6.89 7.75
N PHE A 107 -2.11 -6.72 8.41
CA PHE A 107 -2.59 -5.39 8.80
C PHE A 107 -1.65 -4.72 9.80
N PHE A 108 -1.11 -5.47 10.76
CA PHE A 108 -0.14 -4.95 11.72
C PHE A 108 1.19 -4.60 11.06
N ASP A 109 1.59 -5.30 10.00
CA ASP A 109 2.74 -4.91 9.17
C ASP A 109 2.50 -3.59 8.44
N ILE A 110 1.30 -3.37 7.88
CA ILE A 110 0.93 -2.07 7.33
C ILE A 110 0.97 -1.00 8.42
N ALA A 111 0.38 -1.27 9.60
CA ALA A 111 0.35 -0.33 10.72
C ALA A 111 1.76 0.04 11.20
N ARG A 112 2.67 -0.95 11.29
CA ARG A 112 4.10 -0.76 11.60
C ARG A 112 4.77 0.19 10.60
N ILE A 113 4.47 0.05 9.31
CA ILE A 113 5.01 0.92 8.27
C ILE A 113 4.41 2.32 8.36
N LEU A 114 3.10 2.44 8.57
CA LEU A 114 2.41 3.72 8.76
C LEU A 114 2.95 4.49 9.96
N GLU A 115 3.20 3.82 11.08
CA GLU A 115 3.76 4.43 12.30
C GLU A 115 5.19 4.95 12.07
N ALA A 116 6.02 4.18 11.36
CA ALA A 116 7.39 4.54 11.06
C ALA A 116 7.50 5.66 10.01
N LYS A 117 6.66 5.63 8.97
CA LYS A 117 6.79 6.50 7.78
C LYS A 117 5.87 7.69 7.76
N LYS A 118 4.72 7.61 8.45
CA LYS A 118 3.75 8.70 8.59
C LYS A 118 3.45 9.39 7.24
N PRO A 119 3.04 8.63 6.21
CA PRO A 119 2.68 9.22 4.92
C PRO A 119 1.50 10.18 5.07
N LYS A 120 1.32 11.08 4.11
CA LYS A 120 0.25 12.07 4.11
C LYS A 120 -1.13 11.43 3.91
N ALA A 121 -1.17 10.33 3.17
CA ALA A 121 -2.38 9.56 2.91
C ALA A 121 -2.06 8.07 2.77
N PHE A 122 -3.08 7.24 2.92
CA PHE A 122 -3.00 5.82 2.62
C PHE A 122 -4.34 5.33 2.05
N LEU A 123 -4.30 4.28 1.24
CA LEU A 123 -5.46 3.59 0.70
C LEU A 123 -5.30 2.09 0.96
N LEU A 124 -6.20 1.54 1.77
CA LEU A 124 -6.23 0.12 2.07
C LEU A 124 -7.46 -0.49 1.40
N GLU A 125 -7.26 -1.34 0.41
CA GLU A 125 -8.35 -2.11 -0.20
C GLU A 125 -8.44 -3.48 0.46
N ASN A 126 -9.67 -3.90 0.68
CA ASN A 126 -10.00 -5.21 1.19
C ASN A 126 -11.44 -5.56 0.77
N VAL A 127 -11.79 -6.84 0.72
CA VAL A 127 -13.14 -7.26 0.33
C VAL A 127 -14.18 -6.86 1.40
N LYS A 128 -15.46 -6.84 1.02
CA LYS A 128 -16.62 -6.35 1.79
C LYS A 128 -16.82 -6.86 3.24
N LEU A 129 -16.01 -7.79 3.75
CA LEU A 129 -16.19 -8.38 5.08
C LEU A 129 -15.62 -7.55 6.25
N LEU A 130 -15.00 -6.39 6.00
CA LEU A 130 -14.59 -5.46 7.07
C LEU A 130 -15.76 -4.69 7.70
N ALA A 131 -16.83 -4.42 6.94
CA ALA A 131 -17.95 -3.60 7.40
C ALA A 131 -18.99 -4.37 8.23
N GLY A 132 -18.82 -5.69 8.39
CA GLY A 132 -19.84 -6.58 8.97
C GLY A 132 -19.59 -7.04 10.40
N HIS A 133 -18.55 -6.55 11.09
CA HIS A 133 -18.22 -7.06 12.43
C HIS A 133 -18.01 -5.95 13.45
N SER A 134 -18.83 -6.01 14.50
CA SER A 134 -18.83 -5.20 15.72
C SER A 134 -19.81 -4.02 15.70
N ASN A 135 -20.76 -4.03 16.64
CA ASN A 135 -21.62 -2.93 17.06
C ASN A 135 -20.85 -1.60 17.26
N GLY A 136 -20.52 -0.91 16.16
CA GLY A 136 -20.07 0.48 16.13
C GLY A 136 -18.69 0.80 16.70
N LYS A 137 -17.70 -0.11 16.70
CA LYS A 137 -16.35 0.19 17.25
C LYS A 137 -15.13 -0.03 16.34
N THR A 138 -15.31 -0.42 15.09
CA THR A 138 -14.20 -0.45 14.13
C THR A 138 -14.34 0.72 13.17
N GLN A 139 -13.73 1.86 13.52
CA GLN A 139 -13.56 2.98 12.59
C GLN A 139 -12.29 2.74 11.77
N ILE A 140 -12.39 1.86 10.77
CA ILE A 140 -11.52 1.95 9.59
C ILE A 140 -12.43 2.50 8.50
N CYS A 141 -12.48 3.83 8.42
CA CYS A 141 -13.17 4.52 7.34
C CYS A 141 -12.28 4.46 6.09
N LEU A 142 -12.86 3.92 5.01
CA LEU A 142 -12.48 4.23 3.63
C LEU A 142 -12.81 5.70 3.32
#